data_AF-A0A2U3I8I2-F1
#
_entry.id   AF-A0A2U3I8I2-F1
#
_cell.length_a   1.000
_cell.length_b   1.000
_cell.length_c   1.000
_cell.angle_alpha   90.00
_cell.angle_beta   90.00
_cell.angle_gamma   90.00
#
_symmetry.space_group_name_H-M   'P 1'
#
loop_
_entity.id
_entity.type
_entity.pdbx_description
1 polymer ?
#
loop_
_entity_poly.entity_id
_entity_poly.type
_entity_poly.pdbx_seq_one_letter_code
_entity_poly.pdbx_strand_id
1 'polypeptide(L)'
;MKRSTPLARKTPLKSSGFKRKSPFTNTADRATAEMRVEKRLRATKRKSGEDKRMRDACRDEPCYLRIPGVCTSNPKTSVPAHRNEGKGMGMKTPDVFTVPGCPTCHHEYDQGKRFLREHKRALWNAAYARWEPARAVKLGLKEEEGALLDSNTEPHRVAHATRAQREAVRNGAVPADAGARNDGVSACASASAEHDEAVCLG
;
A
#
# COMPACT_ATOMS: atom_id res chain seq x y z
N MET A 1 57.52 25.65 31.96
CA MET A 1 58.20 25.92 30.69
C MET A 1 57.15 26.17 29.61
N LYS A 2 56.99 27.40 29.13
CA LYS A 2 56.00 27.75 28.09
C LYS A 2 56.71 27.67 26.73
N ARG A 3 56.22 26.83 25.82
CA ARG A 3 56.80 26.67 24.47
C ARG A 3 56.53 27.94 23.67
N SER A 4 57.59 28.65 23.27
CA SER A 4 57.52 30.00 22.67
C SER A 4 57.39 30.03 21.15
N THR A 5 57.33 28.86 20.48
CA THR A 5 57.19 28.80 19.01
C THR A 5 56.05 27.86 18.59
N PRO A 6 55.12 28.33 17.73
CA PRO A 6 54.11 27.45 17.15
C PRO A 6 54.76 26.44 16.20
N LEU A 7 54.23 25.22 16.18
CA LEU A 7 54.69 24.15 15.28
C LEU A 7 54.48 24.57 13.81
N ALA A 8 55.57 24.89 13.11
CA ALA A 8 55.55 25.18 11.68
C ALA A 8 55.56 23.88 10.86
N ARG A 9 54.58 23.71 9.96
CA ARG A 9 54.47 22.53 9.11
C ARG A 9 55.41 22.66 7.91
N LYS A 10 56.40 21.76 7.79
CA LYS A 10 57.45 21.82 6.76
C LYS A 10 57.00 21.31 5.38
N THR A 11 55.87 20.62 5.29
CA THR A 11 55.33 20.12 4.03
C THR A 11 54.00 20.82 3.69
N PRO A 12 53.87 21.42 2.49
CA PRO A 12 52.58 21.89 2.01
C PRO A 12 51.66 20.67 1.79
N LEU A 13 50.39 20.79 2.15
CA LEU A 13 49.40 19.77 1.82
C LEU A 13 49.28 19.75 0.29
N LYS A 14 49.66 18.65 -0.35
CA LYS A 14 49.32 18.41 -1.75
C LYS A 14 47.81 18.19 -1.82
N SER A 15 47.03 19.25 -2.05
CA SER A 15 45.67 19.08 -2.55
C SER A 15 45.78 18.71 -4.02
N SER A 16 45.53 17.46 -4.38
CA SER A 16 45.14 17.18 -5.77
C SER A 16 43.87 18.00 -6.02
N GLY A 17 43.92 18.92 -6.97
CA GLY A 17 42.75 19.71 -7.32
C GLY A 17 41.61 18.76 -7.66
N PHE A 18 40.45 18.94 -7.03
CA PHE A 18 39.27 18.16 -7.36
C PHE A 18 38.93 18.47 -8.83
N LYS A 19 39.27 17.56 -9.75
CA LYS A 19 38.91 17.67 -11.16
C LYS A 19 37.39 17.66 -11.23
N ARG A 20 36.79 18.85 -11.30
CA ARG A 20 35.36 19.00 -11.58
C ARG A 20 35.13 18.41 -12.96
N LYS A 21 34.49 17.24 -13.02
CA LYS A 21 34.00 16.66 -14.27
C LYS A 21 33.12 17.73 -14.92
N SER A 22 33.33 18.01 -16.21
CA SER A 22 32.58 19.03 -16.93
C SER A 22 31.07 18.79 -16.80
N PRO A 23 30.23 19.83 -16.78
CA PRO A 23 28.85 19.70 -16.33
C PRO A 23 27.95 18.94 -17.33
N PHE A 24 28.45 18.64 -18.54
CA PHE A 24 27.61 18.26 -19.68
C PHE A 24 28.00 16.96 -20.40
N THR A 25 28.99 16.20 -19.94
CA THR A 25 29.40 14.94 -20.62
C THR A 25 28.76 13.67 -20.06
N ASN A 26 27.79 13.77 -19.16
CA ASN A 26 27.04 12.61 -18.66
C ASN A 26 25.66 12.50 -19.30
N THR A 27 25.56 12.66 -20.63
CA THR A 27 24.45 12.03 -21.34
C THR A 27 24.66 10.54 -21.20
N ALA A 28 23.77 9.88 -20.44
CA ALA A 28 23.80 8.43 -20.32
C ALA A 28 23.87 7.82 -21.72
N ASP A 29 24.67 6.78 -21.91
CA ASP A 29 24.67 6.04 -23.16
C ASP A 29 23.23 5.57 -23.47
N ARG A 30 22.93 5.37 -24.76
CA ARG A 30 21.57 5.10 -25.22
C ARG A 30 20.94 3.91 -24.48
N ALA A 31 21.70 2.85 -24.22
CA ALA A 31 21.22 1.68 -23.50
C ALA A 31 20.87 2.02 -22.03
N THR A 32 21.69 2.81 -21.36
CA THR A 32 21.37 3.33 -20.02
C THR A 32 20.15 4.25 -20.02
N ALA A 33 19.97 5.07 -21.05
CA ALA A 33 18.79 5.92 -21.19
C ALA A 33 17.51 5.09 -21.40
N GLU A 34 17.54 4.10 -22.29
CA GLU A 34 16.45 3.16 -22.56
C GLU A 34 16.08 2.35 -21.31
N MET A 35 17.07 1.77 -20.61
CA MET A 35 16.86 1.06 -19.35
C MET A 35 16.20 1.94 -18.28
N ARG A 36 16.58 3.23 -18.18
CA ARG A 36 15.94 4.17 -17.24
C ARG A 36 14.50 4.46 -17.62
N VAL A 37 14.20 4.57 -18.91
CA VAL A 37 12.82 4.74 -19.41
C VAL A 37 12.00 3.51 -19.04
N GLU A 38 12.47 2.30 -19.35
CA GLU A 38 11.80 1.05 -18.96
C GLU A 38 11.58 0.96 -17.46
N LYS A 39 12.58 1.31 -16.65
CA LYS A 39 12.47 1.30 -15.18
C LYS A 39 11.45 2.31 -14.66
N ARG A 40 11.29 3.47 -15.30
CA ARG A 40 10.27 4.48 -14.96
C ARG A 40 8.86 4.04 -15.36
N LEU A 41 8.75 3.35 -16.50
CA LEU A 41 7.48 2.82 -17.00
C LEU A 41 7.01 1.60 -16.19
N ARG A 42 7.94 0.86 -15.57
CA ARG A 42 7.60 -0.27 -14.70
C ARG A 42 6.79 0.22 -13.49
N ALA A 43 5.50 -0.11 -13.50
CA ALA A 43 4.62 0.13 -12.37
C ALA A 43 5.19 -0.52 -11.10
N THR A 44 5.31 0.26 -10.04
CA THR A 44 5.72 -0.26 -8.73
C THR A 44 4.56 -1.07 -8.15
N LYS A 45 4.88 -2.20 -7.51
CA LYS A 45 3.89 -2.96 -6.75
C LYS A 45 3.35 -2.06 -5.64
N ARG A 46 2.02 -1.92 -5.57
CA ARG A 46 1.36 -1.22 -4.45
C ARG A 46 1.71 -1.94 -3.16
N LYS A 47 2.15 -1.19 -2.14
CA LYS A 47 2.42 -1.76 -0.82
C LYS A 47 1.10 -2.03 -0.10
N SER A 48 1.06 -3.08 0.71
CA SER A 48 -0.09 -3.37 1.57
C SER A 48 -0.39 -2.16 2.47
N GLY A 49 -1.63 -1.68 2.44
CA GLY A 49 -2.08 -0.51 3.20
C GLY A 49 -1.91 0.84 2.50
N GLU A 50 -1.39 0.90 1.28
CA GLU A 50 -1.32 2.13 0.48
C GLU A 50 -2.55 2.28 -0.42
N ASP A 51 -3.42 3.24 -0.06
CA ASP A 51 -4.61 3.58 -0.82
C ASP A 51 -4.66 5.07 -1.14
N LYS A 52 -4.34 5.38 -2.39
CA LYS A 52 -4.37 6.74 -2.93
C LYS A 52 -5.77 7.36 -2.84
N ARG A 53 -6.85 6.57 -2.95
CA ARG A 53 -8.23 7.08 -2.84
C ARG A 53 -8.48 7.69 -1.46
N MET A 54 -8.06 7.01 -0.40
CA MET A 54 -8.21 7.49 0.97
C MET A 54 -7.41 8.79 1.23
N ARG A 55 -6.20 8.89 0.68
CA ARG A 55 -5.38 10.10 0.80
C ARG A 55 -5.97 11.27 0.02
N ASP A 56 -6.45 11.00 -1.19
CA ASP A 56 -7.03 12.01 -2.07
C ASP A 56 -8.37 12.50 -1.52
N ALA A 57 -9.12 11.65 -0.80
CA ALA A 57 -10.34 12.05 -0.11
C ALA A 57 -10.12 13.16 0.93
N CYS A 58 -8.92 13.24 1.53
CA CYS A 58 -8.58 14.28 2.51
C CYS A 58 -8.27 15.64 1.88
N ARG A 59 -8.06 15.73 0.56
CA ARG A 59 -7.77 17.00 -0.11
C ARG A 59 -9.03 17.87 -0.16
N ASP A 60 -8.82 19.17 0.06
CA ASP A 60 -9.85 20.20 0.04
C ASP A 60 -10.98 20.00 1.06
N GLU A 61 -10.76 19.13 2.06
CA GLU A 61 -11.69 18.91 3.17
C GLU A 61 -11.41 19.87 4.32
N PRO A 62 -12.41 20.25 5.13
CA PRO A 62 -12.18 21.04 6.33
C PRO A 62 -11.27 20.28 7.31
N CYS A 63 -10.61 21.00 8.21
CA CYS A 63 -9.81 20.36 9.26
C CYS A 63 -10.73 19.61 10.23
N TYR A 64 -10.52 18.29 10.39
CA TYR A 64 -11.25 17.47 11.35
C TYR A 64 -10.52 17.35 12.70
N LEU A 65 -9.21 17.62 12.75
CA LEU A 65 -8.45 17.66 14.00
C LEU A 65 -8.91 18.80 14.93
N ARG A 66 -9.27 19.97 14.37
CA ARG A 66 -9.87 21.13 15.06
C ARG A 66 -9.23 21.46 16.42
N ILE A 67 -7.90 21.46 16.47
CA ILE A 67 -7.16 21.74 17.71
C ILE A 67 -7.37 23.23 18.08
N PRO A 68 -7.91 23.53 19.28
CA PRO A 68 -8.20 24.90 19.69
C PRO A 68 -6.92 25.73 19.79
N GLY A 69 -6.94 26.95 19.24
CA GLY A 69 -5.79 27.86 19.23
C GLY A 69 -4.62 27.43 18.32
N VAL A 70 -4.82 26.43 17.45
CA VAL A 70 -3.84 25.97 16.44
C VAL A 70 -4.47 25.90 15.05
N CYS A 71 -5.74 25.49 14.98
CA CYS A 71 -6.44 25.25 13.73
C CYS A 71 -6.60 26.53 12.91
N THR A 72 -6.12 26.50 11.67
CA THR A 72 -6.32 27.59 10.69
C THR A 72 -7.63 27.45 9.91
N SER A 73 -8.31 26.31 10.02
CA SER A 73 -9.61 26.02 9.39
C SER A 73 -9.68 26.24 7.88
N ASN A 74 -8.54 26.29 7.20
CA ASN A 74 -8.47 26.44 5.75
C ASN A 74 -8.53 25.06 5.06
N PRO A 75 -9.61 24.74 4.32
CA PRO A 75 -9.76 23.43 3.68
C PRO A 75 -8.75 23.18 2.55
N LYS A 76 -8.32 24.23 1.83
CA LYS A 76 -7.41 24.11 0.68
C LYS A 76 -6.01 23.60 1.05
N THR A 77 -5.63 23.73 2.32
CA THR A 77 -4.33 23.28 2.83
C THR A 77 -4.42 21.98 3.60
N SER A 78 -5.57 21.30 3.56
CA SER A 78 -5.79 20.05 4.27
C SER A 78 -4.88 18.94 3.74
N VAL A 79 -4.21 18.28 4.67
CA VAL A 79 -3.31 17.15 4.40
C VAL A 79 -3.81 15.90 5.15
N PRO A 80 -3.58 14.70 4.60
CA PRO A 80 -3.96 13.46 5.28
C PRO A 80 -3.05 13.18 6.48
N ALA A 81 -3.60 13.28 7.69
CA ALA A 81 -2.95 12.97 8.95
C ALA A 81 -3.15 11.48 9.32
N HIS A 82 -2.07 10.69 9.23
CA HIS A 82 -2.07 9.27 9.61
C HIS A 82 -2.15 9.08 11.12
N ARG A 83 -2.80 8.01 11.58
CA ARG A 83 -2.76 7.62 12.99
C ARG A 83 -1.33 7.32 13.44
N ASN A 84 -0.97 7.79 14.64
CA ASN A 84 0.33 7.55 15.26
C ASN A 84 0.40 6.28 16.15
N GLU A 85 -0.58 5.39 16.03
CA GLU A 85 -0.66 4.13 16.79
C GLU A 85 -0.63 2.91 15.85
N GLY A 86 -0.30 1.75 16.42
CA GLY A 86 -0.38 0.46 15.70
C GLY A 86 0.69 0.24 14.63
N LYS A 87 1.77 1.03 14.63
CA LYS A 87 2.87 0.93 13.65
C LYS A 87 4.22 0.68 14.33
N GLY A 88 5.03 -0.17 13.72
CA GLY A 88 6.44 -0.35 14.08
C GLY A 88 7.30 0.84 13.62
N MET A 89 8.54 0.92 14.12
CA MET A 89 9.49 1.95 13.71
C MET A 89 9.73 1.88 12.18
N GLY A 90 9.64 3.02 11.50
CA GLY A 90 9.81 3.10 10.04
C GLY A 90 8.62 2.59 9.21
N MET A 91 7.53 2.16 9.84
CA MET A 91 6.32 1.71 9.15
C MET A 91 5.23 2.78 9.22
N LYS A 92 4.47 2.93 8.13
CA LYS A 92 3.32 3.82 8.04
C LYS A 92 2.04 3.03 8.30
N THR A 93 1.13 3.61 9.05
CA THR A 93 -0.21 3.07 9.25
C THR A 93 -0.98 3.03 7.92
N PRO A 94 -1.86 2.04 7.69
CA PRO A 94 -2.69 1.99 6.49
C PRO A 94 -3.42 3.30 6.21
N ASP A 95 -3.62 3.63 4.93
CA ASP A 95 -4.26 4.87 4.49
C ASP A 95 -5.73 4.98 4.88
N VAL A 96 -6.37 3.87 5.24
CA VAL A 96 -7.72 3.86 5.86
C VAL A 96 -7.71 4.64 7.18
N PHE A 97 -6.61 4.64 7.94
CA PHE A 97 -6.48 5.41 9.18
C PHE A 97 -5.87 6.78 8.92
N THR A 98 -6.57 7.59 8.12
CA THR A 98 -6.23 8.98 7.81
C THR A 98 -7.37 9.93 8.10
N VAL A 99 -7.03 11.14 8.53
CA VAL A 99 -7.97 12.23 8.79
C VAL A 99 -7.48 13.52 8.12
N PRO A 100 -8.34 14.31 7.48
CA PRO A 100 -8.00 15.63 6.96
C PRO A 100 -7.62 16.59 8.11
N GLY A 101 -6.44 17.17 8.03
CA GLY A 101 -5.92 18.14 9.00
C GLY A 101 -5.22 19.30 8.33
N CYS A 102 -5.47 20.52 8.78
CA CYS A 102 -4.68 21.67 8.33
C CYS A 102 -3.20 21.51 8.76
N PRO A 103 -2.24 22.18 8.08
CA PRO A 103 -0.81 21.94 8.30
C PRO A 103 -0.36 22.20 9.74
N THR A 104 -0.96 23.21 10.40
CA THR A 104 -0.65 23.56 11.79
C THR A 104 -1.15 22.49 12.77
N CYS A 105 -2.39 22.01 12.61
CA CYS A 105 -2.91 20.91 13.42
C CYS A 105 -2.16 19.61 13.15
N HIS A 106 -1.81 19.33 11.89
CA HIS A 106 -1.02 18.17 11.51
C HIS A 106 0.34 18.18 12.21
N HIS A 107 1.05 19.30 12.17
CA HIS A 107 2.33 19.44 12.86
C HIS A 107 2.20 19.27 14.38
N GLU A 108 1.21 19.91 15.00
CA GLU A 108 1.03 19.81 16.45
C GLU A 108 0.69 18.38 16.90
N TYR A 109 -0.16 17.69 16.14
CA TYR A 109 -0.47 16.28 16.38
C TYR A 109 0.77 15.39 16.23
N ASP A 110 1.50 15.51 15.12
CA ASP A 110 2.59 14.59 14.81
C ASP A 110 3.84 14.83 15.65
N GLN A 111 4.29 16.09 15.72
CA GLN A 111 5.60 16.47 16.29
C GLN A 111 5.47 17.48 17.44
N GLY A 112 4.30 18.10 17.61
CA GLY A 112 4.08 19.11 18.63
C GLY A 112 4.28 18.59 20.05
N LYS A 113 4.44 19.52 20.99
CA LYS A 113 4.71 19.21 22.41
C LYS A 113 3.63 19.75 23.34
N ARG A 114 2.57 20.37 22.82
CA ARG A 114 1.51 20.97 23.64
C ARG A 114 0.66 19.92 24.35
N PHE A 115 0.57 18.71 23.80
CA PHE A 115 -0.25 17.63 24.33
C PHE A 115 0.57 16.38 24.63
N LEU A 116 0.19 15.71 25.72
CA LEU A 116 0.67 14.36 26.04
C LEU A 116 0.26 13.38 24.93
N ARG A 117 1.02 12.29 24.81
CA ARG A 117 0.81 11.27 23.78
C ARG A 117 -0.62 10.71 23.79
N GLU A 118 -1.17 10.44 24.96
CA GLU A 118 -2.55 9.95 25.13
C GLU A 118 -3.60 10.95 24.68
N HIS A 119 -3.43 12.23 25.03
CA HIS A 119 -4.33 13.28 24.57
C HIS A 119 -4.29 13.38 23.04
N LYS A 120 -3.11 13.35 22.41
CA LYS A 120 -3.00 13.33 20.94
C LYS A 120 -3.77 12.17 20.32
N ARG A 121 -3.69 10.98 20.93
CA ARG A 121 -4.41 9.78 20.48
C ARG A 121 -5.91 9.95 20.59
N ALA A 122 -6.41 10.42 21.73
CA ALA A 122 -7.82 10.72 21.94
C ALA A 122 -8.34 11.77 20.94
N LEU A 123 -7.55 12.84 20.73
CA LEU A 123 -7.88 13.89 19.76
C LEU A 123 -8.01 13.35 18.34
N TRP A 124 -7.06 12.52 17.91
CA TRP A 124 -7.10 11.91 16.59
C TRP A 124 -8.27 10.93 16.46
N ASN A 125 -8.53 10.09 17.47
CA ASN A 125 -9.66 9.16 17.47
C ASN A 125 -11.00 9.91 17.37
N ALA A 126 -11.16 10.99 18.12
CA ALA A 126 -12.34 11.85 18.03
C ALA A 126 -12.48 12.51 16.65
N ALA A 127 -11.37 12.92 16.04
CA ALA A 127 -11.36 13.46 14.69
C ALA A 127 -11.72 12.41 13.63
N TYR A 128 -11.21 11.18 13.79
CA TYR A 128 -11.50 10.05 12.93
C TYR A 128 -12.97 9.66 13.00
N ALA A 129 -13.56 9.55 14.20
CA ALA A 129 -14.98 9.24 14.38
C ALA A 129 -15.90 10.27 13.70
N ARG A 130 -15.49 11.55 13.64
CA ARG A 130 -16.22 12.58 12.89
C ARG A 130 -16.02 12.46 11.38
N TRP A 131 -14.84 12.06 10.95
CA TRP A 131 -14.46 12.00 9.53
C TRP A 131 -14.98 10.75 8.83
N GLU A 132 -15.00 9.62 9.52
CA GLU A 132 -15.40 8.32 8.98
C GLU A 132 -16.74 8.34 8.22
N PRO A 133 -17.86 8.86 8.77
CA PRO A 133 -19.12 8.92 8.03
C PRO A 133 -19.04 9.88 6.82
N ALA A 134 -18.40 11.04 6.96
CA ALA A 134 -18.24 11.99 5.86
C ALA A 134 -17.38 11.41 4.72
N ARG A 135 -16.35 10.64 5.08
CA ARG A 135 -15.50 9.92 4.13
C ARG A 135 -16.26 8.81 3.43
N ALA A 136 -17.06 8.05 4.16
CA ALA A 136 -17.87 6.97 3.59
C ALA A 136 -18.79 7.51 2.50
N VAL A 137 -19.50 8.60 2.80
CA VAL A 137 -20.34 9.33 1.81
C VAL A 137 -19.50 9.80 0.62
N LYS A 138 -18.36 10.47 0.86
CA LYS A 138 -17.51 11.00 -0.21
C LYS A 138 -16.94 9.92 -1.14
N LEU A 139 -16.61 8.77 -0.59
CA LEU A 139 -16.06 7.64 -1.34
C LEU A 139 -17.13 6.68 -1.88
N GLY A 140 -18.40 6.92 -1.56
CA GLY A 140 -19.50 6.01 -1.91
C GLY A 140 -19.37 4.63 -1.27
N LEU A 141 -18.70 4.55 -0.11
CA LEU A 141 -18.62 3.33 0.69
C LEU A 141 -19.96 3.22 1.43
N LYS A 142 -20.85 2.35 0.97
CA LYS A 142 -22.08 2.04 1.69
C LYS A 142 -21.72 1.39 3.03
N GLU A 143 -22.47 1.71 4.08
CA GLU A 143 -22.43 1.04 5.38
C GLU A 143 -23.05 -0.37 5.24
N GLU A 144 -22.40 -1.25 4.48
CA GLU A 144 -22.80 -2.65 4.43
C GLU A 144 -22.26 -3.29 5.72
N GLU A 145 -23.18 -3.56 6.62
CA GLU A 145 -22.99 -4.20 7.93
C GLU A 145 -22.06 -5.43 7.83
N GLY A 146 -21.14 -5.56 8.79
CA GLY A 146 -20.58 -6.84 9.24
C GLY A 146 -20.04 -7.80 8.15
N ALA A 147 -18.77 -7.61 7.80
CA ALA A 147 -17.91 -8.56 7.09
C ALA A 147 -18.28 -8.91 5.63
N LEU A 148 -17.50 -8.43 4.67
CA LEU A 148 -17.33 -9.13 3.40
C LEU A 148 -15.93 -8.85 2.80
N LEU A 149 -15.09 -9.89 2.90
CA LEU A 149 -14.01 -10.30 2.01
C LEU A 149 -13.43 -9.20 1.11
N ASP A 150 -12.18 -8.84 1.39
CA ASP A 150 -11.33 -8.10 0.47
C ASP A 150 -11.32 -8.81 -0.89
N SER A 151 -12.04 -8.24 -1.86
CA SER A 151 -12.06 -8.67 -3.25
C SER A 151 -10.69 -8.48 -3.95
N ASN A 152 -9.62 -8.20 -3.19
CA ASN A 152 -8.23 -8.25 -3.62
C ASN A 152 -7.47 -9.51 -3.16
N THR A 153 -8.12 -10.54 -2.60
CA THR A 153 -7.55 -11.89 -2.68
C THR A 153 -7.80 -12.43 -4.09
N GLU A 154 -6.78 -12.30 -4.94
CA GLU A 154 -6.68 -12.80 -6.32
C GLU A 154 -7.63 -13.94 -6.71
N PRO A 155 -8.38 -13.79 -7.82
CA PRO A 155 -8.56 -14.93 -8.70
C PRO A 155 -8.45 -14.50 -10.18
N HIS A 156 -7.26 -14.13 -10.67
CA HIS A 156 -6.98 -14.26 -12.11
C HIS A 156 -5.48 -14.18 -12.46
N ARG A 157 -4.72 -15.22 -12.12
CA ARG A 157 -3.63 -15.64 -13.01
C ARG A 157 -4.24 -16.58 -14.05
N VAL A 158 -4.64 -16.04 -15.21
CA VAL A 158 -4.68 -16.90 -16.39
C VAL A 158 -3.24 -17.21 -16.71
N ALA A 159 -2.81 -18.44 -16.50
CA ALA A 159 -1.55 -18.90 -17.02
C ALA A 159 -1.60 -18.74 -18.54
N HIS A 160 -0.96 -17.70 -19.08
CA HIS A 160 -0.80 -17.60 -20.52
C HIS A 160 0.02 -18.81 -20.98
N ALA A 161 -0.57 -19.64 -21.84
CA ALA A 161 0.09 -20.79 -22.42
C ALA A 161 1.46 -20.39 -22.97
N THR A 162 2.47 -21.24 -22.75
CA THR A 162 3.83 -20.98 -23.21
C THR A 162 3.85 -20.77 -24.72
N ARG A 163 4.86 -20.05 -25.24
CA ARG A 163 4.99 -19.77 -26.68
C ARG A 163 4.92 -21.05 -27.52
N ALA A 164 5.52 -22.14 -27.04
CA ALA A 164 5.47 -23.46 -27.67
C ALA A 164 4.04 -24.03 -27.77
N GLN A 165 3.23 -23.89 -26.71
CA GLN A 165 1.83 -24.32 -26.73
C GLN A 165 0.98 -23.48 -27.67
N ARG A 166 1.25 -22.17 -27.78
CA ARG A 166 0.56 -21.27 -28.73
C ARG A 166 0.92 -21.58 -30.19
N GLU A 167 2.17 -21.94 -30.45
CA GLU A 167 2.63 -22.37 -31.78
C GLU A 167 2.05 -23.74 -32.15
N ALA A 168 1.91 -24.67 -31.21
CA ALA A 168 1.28 -25.97 -31.44
C ALA A 168 -0.22 -25.85 -31.81
N VAL A 169 -0.96 -24.94 -31.18
CA VAL A 169 -2.37 -24.66 -31.54
C VAL A 169 -2.46 -23.99 -32.91
N ARG A 170 -1.58 -23.03 -33.23
CA ARG A 170 -1.55 -22.39 -34.56
C ARG A 170 -1.26 -23.38 -35.69
N ASN A 171 -0.41 -24.37 -35.42
CA ASN A 171 -0.03 -25.39 -36.38
C ASN A 171 -1.02 -26.57 -36.43
N GLY A 172 -2.15 -26.48 -35.72
CA GLY A 172 -3.23 -27.48 -35.76
C GLY A 172 -2.91 -28.81 -35.06
N ALA A 173 -1.92 -28.85 -34.17
CA ALA A 173 -1.43 -30.09 -33.56
C ALA A 173 -2.21 -30.56 -32.32
N VAL A 174 -3.23 -29.81 -31.85
CA VAL A 174 -4.05 -30.19 -30.70
C VAL A 174 -5.53 -29.87 -30.98
N PRO A 175 -6.47 -30.83 -30.87
CA PRO A 175 -7.91 -30.57 -31.03
C PRO A 175 -8.44 -29.71 -29.88
N ALA A 176 -9.40 -28.83 -30.19
CA ALA A 176 -9.84 -27.73 -29.31
C ALA A 176 -10.89 -28.12 -28.24
N ASP A 177 -11.24 -29.40 -28.09
CA ASP A 177 -12.25 -29.83 -27.13
C ASP A 177 -11.83 -31.12 -26.38
N ALA A 178 -11.21 -30.94 -25.22
CA ALA A 178 -11.14 -31.98 -24.20
C ALA A 178 -11.53 -31.36 -22.86
N GLY A 179 -12.85 -31.29 -22.63
CA GLY A 179 -13.42 -30.91 -21.34
C GLY A 179 -12.95 -31.86 -20.24
N ALA A 180 -12.54 -31.27 -19.13
CA ALA A 180 -12.06 -31.94 -17.94
C ALA A 180 -13.07 -32.97 -17.40
N ARG A 181 -12.62 -34.22 -17.24
CA ARG A 181 -13.26 -35.21 -16.36
C ARG A 181 -12.62 -35.10 -14.97
N ASN A 182 -13.47 -35.00 -13.97
CA ASN A 182 -13.16 -34.85 -12.55
C ASN A 182 -13.38 -36.20 -11.83
N ASP A 183 -12.37 -37.07 -11.83
CA ASP A 183 -12.41 -38.27 -11.00
C ASP A 183 -12.00 -37.90 -9.55
N GLY A 184 -13.01 -37.53 -8.77
CA GLY A 184 -12.91 -37.38 -7.32
C GLY A 184 -13.03 -38.73 -6.63
N VAL A 185 -12.00 -39.10 -5.85
CA VAL A 185 -12.04 -40.20 -4.90
C VAL A 185 -12.58 -39.68 -3.56
N SER A 186 -13.63 -40.31 -3.01
CA SER A 186 -13.72 -40.66 -1.58
C SER A 186 -14.98 -41.48 -1.28
N ALA A 187 -14.81 -42.43 -0.37
CA ALA A 187 -15.70 -43.53 0.00
C ALA A 187 -16.93 -43.15 0.84
N CYS A 188 -17.97 -43.98 0.78
CA CYS A 188 -18.55 -44.60 1.98
C CYS A 188 -19.46 -45.79 1.60
N ALA A 189 -19.36 -46.83 2.41
CA ALA A 189 -20.18 -48.03 2.34
C ALA A 189 -21.60 -47.78 2.86
N SER A 190 -22.59 -48.41 2.25
CA SER A 190 -23.83 -48.90 2.88
C SER A 190 -24.53 -49.82 1.88
N ALA A 191 -24.61 -51.11 2.23
CA ALA A 191 -25.31 -52.13 1.45
C ALA A 191 -26.82 -51.90 1.53
N SER A 192 -27.47 -51.91 0.37
CA SER A 192 -28.92 -51.84 0.22
C SER A 192 -29.59 -53.14 0.70
N ALA A 193 -30.76 -52.97 1.31
CA ALA A 193 -31.87 -53.92 1.24
C ALA A 193 -32.16 -54.25 -0.25
N GLU A 194 -32.77 -55.36 -0.66
CA GLU A 194 -34.16 -55.77 -0.40
C GLU A 194 -34.34 -57.18 -0.99
N HIS A 195 -35.14 -58.05 -0.37
CA HIS A 195 -35.88 -59.22 -0.89
C HIS A 195 -36.80 -59.62 0.27
N ASP A 196 -38.05 -60.07 0.15
CA ASP A 196 -39.03 -60.25 -0.91
C ASP A 196 -40.34 -60.59 -0.15
N GLU A 197 -41.48 -60.36 -0.80
CA GLU A 197 -42.86 -60.82 -0.57
C GLU A 197 -43.18 -61.85 0.56
N ALA A 198 -44.29 -61.64 1.30
CA ALA A 198 -45.45 -62.57 1.39
C ALA A 198 -46.27 -62.49 2.71
N VAL A 199 -47.55 -62.17 2.52
CA VAL A 199 -48.76 -62.87 3.01
C VAL A 199 -49.06 -63.00 4.53
N CYS A 200 -50.30 -62.56 4.82
CA CYS A 200 -51.24 -62.79 5.92
C CYS A 200 -51.07 -64.03 6.83
N LEU A 201 -51.43 -63.88 8.12
CA LEU A 201 -52.65 -64.38 8.77
C LEU A 201 -52.45 -64.51 10.30
N GLY A 202 -53.45 -64.09 11.08
CA GLY A 202 -53.68 -64.54 12.46
C GLY A 202 -53.56 -63.48 13.53
#